data_AF-A0A2G1ZU57-F1
#
_entry.id   AF-A0A2G1ZU57-F1
#
_cell.length_a   1.000
_cell.length_b   1.000
_cell.length_c   1.000
_cell.angle_alpha   90.00
_cell.angle_beta   90.00
_cell.angle_gamma   90.00
#
_symmetry.space_group_name_H-M   'P 1'
#
loop_
_entity.id
_entity.type
_entity.pdbx_description
1 polymer ?
#
loop_
_entity_poly.entity_id
_entity_poly.type
_entity_poly.pdbx_seq_one_letter_code
_entity_poly.pdbx_strand_id
1 'polypeptide(L)'
;GSNPAKDWGFRHAWTLNLSIRTELAREIRFDDGLTRAMFEDLEWAWRLADQKGSRVVYRPEACVEHDHRYTPIGYLQRERALGAQALELARVNPACAKEIFRCDITSEEFVRSCIESVELNRERCVELEEGFLALTSQTPESCADIQALYDMFRLLKKQCWHQGLIEASAACDGVVA
;
A
#
# COMPACT_ATOMS: atom_id res chain seq x y z
N GLY A 1 6.42 -27.31 11.24
CA GLY A 1 7.52 -26.33 11.33
C GLY A 1 7.71 -25.70 9.97
N SER A 2 7.79 -24.37 9.88
CA SER A 2 7.99 -23.67 8.61
C SER A 2 9.41 -23.92 8.07
N ASN A 3 9.55 -24.08 6.76
CA ASN A 3 10.84 -24.19 6.09
C ASN A 3 11.61 -22.86 6.25
N PRO A 4 12.77 -22.82 6.95
CA PRO A 4 13.53 -21.58 7.19
C PRO A 4 14.17 -21.00 5.92
N ALA A 5 14.24 -21.79 4.84
CA ALA A 5 14.71 -21.38 3.53
C ALA A 5 13.57 -21.02 2.56
N LYS A 6 12.31 -21.03 3.02
CA LYS A 6 11.17 -20.57 2.22
C LYS A 6 11.40 -19.12 1.83
N ASP A 7 11.36 -18.87 0.53
CA ASP A 7 11.22 -17.52 0.00
C ASP A 7 9.77 -17.08 0.10
N TRP A 8 9.54 -15.97 0.79
CA TRP A 8 8.23 -15.34 0.92
C TRP A 8 7.98 -14.33 -0.22
N GLY A 9 8.99 -14.00 -1.01
CA GLY A 9 8.93 -13.06 -2.12
C GLY A 9 8.95 -11.59 -1.68
N PHE A 10 9.27 -10.71 -2.63
CA PHE A 10 9.51 -9.28 -2.40
C PHE A 10 8.37 -8.53 -1.69
N ARG A 11 7.13 -9.03 -1.79
CA ARG A 11 5.95 -8.46 -1.11
C ARG A 11 6.03 -8.46 0.42
N HIS A 12 6.96 -9.22 0.98
CA HIS A 12 7.21 -9.32 2.41
C HIS A 12 8.51 -8.62 2.83
N ALA A 13 9.13 -7.84 1.93
CA ALA A 13 10.39 -7.14 2.19
C ALA A 13 10.15 -5.75 2.81
N TRP A 14 9.45 -5.68 3.93
CA TRP A 14 9.16 -4.40 4.58
C TRP A 14 10.38 -3.86 5.31
N THR A 15 10.85 -2.69 4.91
CA THR A 15 12.09 -2.07 5.44
C THR A 15 12.03 -1.74 6.93
N LEU A 16 10.82 -1.71 7.51
CA LEU A 16 10.59 -1.55 8.94
C LEU A 16 11.15 -2.71 9.79
N ASN A 17 11.37 -3.90 9.21
CA ASN A 17 12.00 -5.03 9.91
C ASN A 17 12.71 -5.97 8.92
N LEU A 18 13.75 -5.46 8.25
CA LEU A 18 14.49 -6.17 7.21
C LEU A 18 16.00 -6.00 7.40
N SER A 19 16.74 -7.09 7.22
CA SER A 19 18.19 -7.07 7.10
C SER A 19 18.61 -7.51 5.70
N ILE A 20 19.61 -6.84 5.14
CA ILE A 20 20.14 -7.13 3.81
C ILE A 20 21.68 -7.12 3.83
N ARG A 21 22.28 -7.90 2.92
CA ARG A 21 23.71 -7.83 2.63
C ARG A 21 24.08 -6.42 2.16
N THR A 22 25.08 -5.82 2.81
CA THR A 22 25.49 -4.43 2.57
C THR A 22 25.85 -4.16 1.11
N GLU A 23 26.49 -5.11 0.44
CA GLU A 23 26.86 -5.06 -0.97
C GLU A 23 25.65 -4.96 -1.90
N LEU A 24 24.56 -5.68 -1.61
CA LEU A 24 23.34 -5.60 -2.41
C LEU A 24 22.65 -4.25 -2.23
N ALA A 25 22.57 -3.76 -0.99
CA ALA A 25 22.07 -2.42 -0.71
C ALA A 25 22.96 -1.31 -1.32
N ARG A 26 24.24 -1.61 -1.57
CA ARG A 26 25.18 -0.70 -2.23
C ARG A 26 25.03 -0.64 -3.74
N GLU A 27 24.75 -1.78 -4.33
CA GLU A 27 24.62 -1.94 -5.77
C GLU A 27 23.24 -1.50 -6.27
N ILE A 28 22.18 -1.87 -5.56
CA ILE A 28 20.80 -1.52 -5.90
C ILE A 28 20.29 -0.56 -4.82
N ARG A 29 20.19 0.73 -5.17
CA ARG A 29 19.66 1.79 -4.31
C ARG A 29 18.15 1.89 -4.45
N PHE A 30 17.49 2.51 -3.47
CA PHE A 30 16.12 3.00 -3.62
C PHE A 30 16.03 3.96 -4.81
N ASP A 31 14.86 3.99 -5.44
CA ASP A 31 14.58 4.91 -6.54
C ASP A 31 14.04 6.23 -5.97
N ASP A 32 14.74 7.34 -6.22
CA ASP A 32 14.37 8.67 -5.73
C ASP A 32 13.07 9.20 -6.35
N GLY A 33 12.54 8.55 -7.39
CA GLY A 33 11.22 8.81 -7.94
C GLY A 33 10.08 8.40 -7.00
N LEU A 34 10.35 7.56 -5.99
CA LEU A 34 9.39 7.18 -4.95
C LEU A 34 9.64 7.99 -3.67
N THR A 35 8.96 9.12 -3.56
CA THR A 35 9.26 10.14 -2.54
C THR A 35 8.67 9.86 -1.16
N ARG A 36 7.84 8.82 -1.01
CA ARG A 36 7.17 8.49 0.25
C ARG A 36 7.38 7.03 0.64
N ALA A 37 7.41 6.80 1.95
CA ALA A 37 7.49 5.49 2.58
C ALA A 37 6.17 4.69 2.43
N MET A 38 5.95 4.11 1.26
CA MET A 38 4.74 3.37 0.88
C MET A 38 5.00 2.17 -0.04
N PHE A 39 5.80 2.36 -1.10
CA PHE A 39 6.06 1.34 -2.12
C PHE A 39 7.54 1.21 -2.49
N GLU A 40 8.40 2.10 -1.97
CA GLU A 40 9.83 2.12 -2.20
C GLU A 40 10.52 0.85 -1.74
N ASP A 41 10.03 0.25 -0.65
CA ASP A 41 10.52 -1.04 -0.14
C ASP A 41 10.17 -2.19 -1.08
N LEU A 42 8.94 -2.25 -1.56
CA LEU A 42 8.46 -3.28 -2.48
C LEU A 42 9.13 -3.15 -3.85
N GLU A 43 9.26 -1.93 -4.38
CA GLU A 43 9.93 -1.65 -5.65
C GLU A 43 11.41 -2.06 -5.58
N TRP A 44 12.10 -1.64 -4.52
CA TRP A 44 13.49 -1.96 -4.31
C TRP A 44 13.72 -3.46 -4.14
N ALA A 45 12.88 -4.12 -3.35
CA ALA A 45 12.94 -5.57 -3.16
C ALA A 45 12.60 -6.35 -4.45
N TRP A 46 11.68 -5.82 -5.27
CA TRP A 46 11.37 -6.39 -6.57
C TRP A 46 12.59 -6.37 -7.48
N ARG A 47 13.31 -5.22 -7.58
CA ARG A 47 14.56 -5.13 -8.35
C ARG A 47 15.66 -6.04 -7.79
N LEU A 48 15.78 -6.16 -6.47
CA LEU A 48 16.73 -7.10 -5.84
C LEU A 48 16.42 -8.56 -6.18
N ALA A 49 15.13 -8.94 -6.22
CA ALA A 49 14.72 -10.27 -6.61
C ALA A 49 14.99 -10.52 -8.10
N ASP A 50 14.56 -9.61 -8.96
CA ASP A 50 14.66 -9.71 -10.42
C ASP A 50 16.14 -9.69 -10.90
N GLN A 51 16.93 -8.73 -10.42
CA GLN A 51 18.29 -8.50 -10.93
C GLN A 51 19.36 -9.31 -10.21
N LYS A 52 19.11 -9.76 -8.96
CA LYS A 52 20.11 -10.44 -8.11
C LYS A 52 19.67 -11.81 -7.62
N GLY A 53 18.45 -12.24 -7.94
CA GLY A 53 17.89 -13.49 -7.40
C GLY A 53 17.76 -13.46 -5.88
N SER A 54 17.61 -12.26 -5.28
CA SER A 54 17.48 -12.11 -3.83
C SER A 54 16.17 -12.75 -3.35
N ARG A 55 16.24 -13.41 -2.19
CA ARG A 55 15.09 -14.09 -1.56
C ARG A 55 14.75 -13.40 -0.25
N VAL A 56 13.46 -13.35 0.07
CA VAL A 56 12.96 -12.85 1.35
C VAL A 56 12.72 -14.03 2.27
N VAL A 57 13.53 -14.15 3.31
CA VAL A 57 13.46 -15.27 4.25
C VAL A 57 13.03 -14.77 5.63
N TYR A 58 12.04 -15.42 6.22
CA TYR A 58 11.57 -15.10 7.56
C TYR A 58 12.56 -15.59 8.62
N ARG A 59 12.83 -14.76 9.64
CA ARG A 59 13.65 -15.08 10.81
C ARG A 59 12.86 -14.73 12.07
N PRO A 60 12.36 -15.70 12.85
CA PRO A 60 11.55 -15.41 14.03
C PRO A 60 12.32 -14.63 15.10
N GLU A 61 13.66 -14.69 15.09
CA GLU A 61 14.53 -13.93 15.99
C GLU A 61 14.70 -12.47 15.58
N ALA A 62 14.39 -12.11 14.33
CA ALA A 62 14.38 -10.73 13.86
C ALA A 62 13.06 -10.06 14.29
N CYS A 63 12.89 -9.87 15.59
CA CYS A 63 11.72 -9.26 16.20
C CYS A 63 12.01 -7.81 16.58
N VAL A 64 11.06 -6.92 16.31
CA VAL A 64 11.10 -5.52 16.72
C VAL A 64 9.68 -5.06 17.07
N GLU A 65 9.57 -4.12 18.01
CA GLU A 65 8.30 -3.50 18.36
C GLU A 65 8.11 -2.20 17.58
N HIS A 66 6.88 -1.97 17.11
CA HIS A 66 6.49 -0.74 16.42
C HIS A 66 5.39 -0.04 17.20
N ASP A 67 5.59 1.24 17.52
CA ASP A 67 4.54 2.14 18.00
C ASP A 67 3.98 2.94 16.83
N HIS A 68 2.76 2.58 16.41
CA HIS A 68 2.03 3.29 15.37
C HIS A 68 0.89 4.10 15.97
N ARG A 69 1.09 5.42 16.06
CA ARG A 69 0.06 6.36 16.51
C ARG A 69 -0.80 6.79 15.34
N TYR A 70 -1.84 6.01 15.04
CA TYR A 70 -2.82 6.37 14.03
C TYR A 70 -4.09 6.98 14.67
N THR A 71 -4.61 8.00 14.02
CA THR A 71 -6.02 8.41 14.18
C THR A 71 -6.83 7.81 13.03
N PRO A 72 -8.16 7.60 13.17
CA PRO A 72 -8.98 7.14 12.06
C PRO A 72 -8.87 8.03 10.82
N ILE A 73 -8.88 9.36 11.00
CA ILE A 73 -8.67 10.31 9.90
C ILE A 73 -7.29 10.11 9.25
N GLY A 74 -6.23 10.01 10.05
CA GLY A 74 -4.86 9.79 9.54
C GLY A 74 -4.73 8.47 8.79
N TYR A 75 -5.48 7.45 9.19
CA TYR A 75 -5.54 6.17 8.49
C TYR A 75 -6.19 6.30 7.11
N LEU A 76 -7.34 6.97 7.00
CA LEU A 76 -8.01 7.19 5.72
C LEU A 76 -7.18 8.08 4.78
N GLN A 77 -6.55 9.13 5.32
CA GLN A 77 -5.61 9.97 4.58
C GLN A 77 -4.42 9.17 4.05
N ARG A 78 -3.90 8.22 4.84
CA ARG A 78 -2.84 7.31 4.41
C ARG A 78 -3.30 6.41 3.26
N GLU A 79 -4.51 5.87 3.29
CA GLU A 79 -5.06 5.05 2.20
C GLU A 79 -5.24 5.87 0.91
N ARG A 80 -5.68 7.13 1.01
CA ARG A 80 -5.73 8.04 -0.13
C ARG A 80 -4.33 8.36 -0.69
N ALA A 81 -3.36 8.63 0.18
CA ALA A 81 -1.98 8.81 -0.24
C ALA A 81 -1.39 7.54 -0.91
N LEU A 82 -1.75 6.34 -0.44
CA LEU A 82 -1.38 5.08 -1.11
C LEU A 82 -1.95 4.99 -2.53
N GLY A 83 -3.16 5.50 -2.77
CA GLY A 83 -3.75 5.60 -4.11
C GLY A 83 -2.91 6.45 -5.06
N ALA A 84 -2.49 7.63 -4.59
CA ALA A 84 -1.64 8.53 -5.37
C ALA A 84 -0.24 7.93 -5.62
N GLN A 85 0.41 7.40 -4.58
CA GLN A 85 1.73 6.77 -4.69
C GLN A 85 1.75 5.52 -5.58
N ALA A 86 0.61 4.84 -5.73
CA ALA A 86 0.52 3.70 -6.64
C ALA A 86 0.79 4.13 -8.09
N LEU A 87 0.35 5.33 -8.51
CA LEU A 87 0.68 5.86 -9.83
C LEU A 87 2.16 6.25 -9.95
N GLU A 88 2.78 6.78 -8.89
CA GLU A 88 4.24 7.01 -8.89
C GLU A 88 5.00 5.70 -9.10
N LEU A 89 4.61 4.63 -8.38
CA LEU A 89 5.17 3.30 -8.59
C LEU A 89 4.97 2.80 -10.02
N ALA A 90 3.76 2.95 -10.58
CA ALA A 90 3.49 2.51 -11.94
C ALA A 90 4.30 3.27 -13.01
N ARG A 91 4.74 4.50 -12.72
CA ARG A 91 5.63 5.28 -13.58
C ARG A 91 7.09 4.88 -13.42
N VAL A 92 7.55 4.75 -12.17
CA VAL A 92 8.93 4.38 -11.84
C VAL A 92 9.23 2.96 -12.29
N ASN A 93 8.34 2.02 -11.98
CA ASN A 93 8.52 0.61 -12.29
C ASN A 93 7.17 -0.05 -12.67
N PRO A 94 6.75 0.07 -13.95
CA PRO A 94 5.49 -0.49 -14.44
C PRO A 94 5.38 -2.01 -14.25
N ALA A 95 6.49 -2.74 -14.34
CA ALA A 95 6.51 -4.19 -14.16
C ALA A 95 6.23 -4.58 -12.69
N CYS A 96 6.88 -3.91 -11.75
CA CYS A 96 6.63 -4.09 -10.32
C CYS A 96 5.19 -3.71 -9.97
N ALA A 97 4.69 -2.57 -10.46
CA ALA A 97 3.31 -2.14 -10.24
C ALA A 97 2.30 -3.16 -10.77
N LYS A 98 2.46 -3.61 -12.02
CA LYS A 98 1.60 -4.63 -12.62
C LYS A 98 1.65 -5.93 -11.85
N GLU A 99 2.81 -6.31 -11.32
CA GLU A 99 2.89 -7.45 -10.44
C GLU A 99 2.07 -7.19 -9.17
N ILE A 100 2.32 -6.08 -8.46
CA ILE A 100 1.66 -5.72 -7.19
C ILE A 100 0.14 -5.68 -7.33
N PHE A 101 -0.38 -4.92 -8.29
CA PHE A 101 -1.80 -4.63 -8.48
C PHE A 101 -2.52 -5.62 -9.39
N ARG A 102 -1.79 -6.48 -10.12
CA ARG A 102 -2.31 -7.48 -11.07
C ARG A 102 -3.07 -6.90 -12.27
N CYS A 103 -3.01 -5.59 -12.47
CA CYS A 103 -3.59 -4.87 -13.61
C CYS A 103 -2.72 -3.64 -13.94
N ASP A 104 -3.01 -3.00 -15.07
CA ASP A 104 -2.46 -1.69 -15.40
C ASP A 104 -3.34 -0.58 -14.80
N ILE A 105 -2.91 -0.07 -13.65
CA ILE A 105 -3.61 0.98 -12.92
C ILE A 105 -3.49 2.38 -13.55
N THR A 106 -2.66 2.53 -14.59
CA THR A 106 -2.49 3.79 -15.33
C THR A 106 -3.44 3.89 -16.53
N SER A 107 -4.09 2.79 -16.89
CA SER A 107 -5.01 2.74 -18.02
C SER A 107 -6.26 3.59 -17.78
N GLU A 108 -6.73 4.28 -18.83
CA GLU A 108 -7.97 5.07 -18.78
C GLU A 108 -9.17 4.22 -18.35
N GLU A 109 -9.22 2.95 -18.77
CA GLU A 109 -10.27 2.00 -18.38
C GLU A 109 -10.26 1.76 -16.86
N PHE A 110 -9.09 1.53 -16.27
CA PHE A 110 -8.97 1.33 -14.83
C PHE A 110 -9.35 2.58 -14.05
N VAL A 111 -8.88 3.76 -14.46
CA VAL A 111 -9.23 5.03 -13.82
C VAL A 111 -10.74 5.28 -13.91
N ARG A 112 -11.37 5.04 -15.07
CA ARG A 112 -12.83 5.14 -15.24
C ARG A 112 -13.58 4.20 -14.30
N SER A 113 -13.13 2.95 -14.18
CA SER A 113 -13.73 1.99 -13.24
C SER A 113 -13.62 2.43 -11.78
N CYS A 114 -12.52 3.13 -11.42
CA CYS A 114 -12.36 3.72 -10.09
C CYS A 114 -13.36 4.86 -9.87
N ILE A 115 -13.55 5.75 -10.85
CA ILE A 115 -14.52 6.84 -10.80
C ILE A 115 -15.94 6.27 -10.61
N GLU A 116 -16.33 5.32 -11.45
CA GLU A 116 -17.65 4.65 -11.37
C GLU A 116 -17.85 3.98 -10.01
N SER A 117 -16.83 3.28 -9.49
CA SER A 117 -16.86 2.68 -8.15
C SER A 117 -17.02 3.73 -7.06
N VAL A 118 -16.35 4.88 -7.18
CA VAL A 118 -16.42 5.96 -6.18
C VAL A 118 -17.83 6.55 -6.15
N GLU A 119 -18.42 6.80 -7.31
CA GLU A 119 -19.78 7.32 -7.43
C GLU A 119 -20.82 6.33 -6.90
N LEU A 120 -20.72 5.06 -7.30
CA LEU A 120 -21.66 4.01 -6.90
C LEU A 120 -21.70 3.82 -5.37
N ASN A 121 -20.56 3.96 -4.69
CA ASN A 121 -20.45 3.70 -3.26
C ASN A 121 -20.49 4.97 -2.40
N ARG A 122 -20.76 6.14 -2.99
CA ARG A 122 -20.64 7.44 -2.33
C ARG A 122 -21.42 7.51 -1.02
N GLU A 123 -22.74 7.28 -1.06
CA GLU A 123 -23.62 7.35 0.12
C GLU A 123 -23.21 6.35 1.20
N ARG A 124 -22.94 5.10 0.78
CA ARG A 124 -22.50 4.05 1.71
C ARG A 124 -21.17 4.39 2.38
N CYS A 125 -20.24 5.02 1.66
CA CYS A 125 -18.94 5.39 2.23
C CYS A 125 -19.05 6.55 3.22
N VAL A 126 -20.03 7.45 3.07
CA VAL A 126 -20.31 8.49 4.08
C VAL A 126 -20.72 7.84 5.40
N GLU A 127 -21.67 6.88 5.38
CA GLU A 127 -22.08 6.15 6.58
C GLU A 127 -20.93 5.36 7.22
N LEU A 128 -20.11 4.70 6.38
CA LEU A 128 -18.94 3.95 6.85
C LEU A 128 -17.89 4.89 7.44
N GLU A 129 -17.69 6.08 6.89
CA GLU A 129 -16.74 7.05 7.44
C GLU A 129 -17.18 7.52 8.83
N GLU A 130 -18.45 7.88 9.01
CA GLU A 130 -18.99 8.24 10.33
C GLU A 130 -18.78 7.12 11.36
N GLY A 131 -19.10 5.88 10.98
CA GLY A 131 -18.87 4.71 11.82
C GLY A 131 -17.39 4.46 12.14
N PHE A 132 -16.49 4.70 11.17
CA PHE A 132 -15.06 4.52 11.36
C PHE A 132 -14.48 5.57 12.30
N LEU A 133 -14.90 6.83 12.17
CA LEU A 133 -14.48 7.92 13.04
C LEU A 133 -14.93 7.71 14.48
N ALA A 134 -16.13 7.14 14.67
CA ALA A 134 -16.66 6.80 15.99
C ALA A 134 -15.81 5.77 16.75
N LEU A 135 -14.97 4.97 16.06
CA LEU A 135 -14.03 4.05 16.70
C LEU A 135 -12.98 4.75 17.56
N THR A 136 -12.73 6.04 17.36
CA THR A 136 -11.78 6.82 18.19
C THR A 136 -12.09 6.76 19.68
N SER A 137 -13.36 6.56 20.03
CA SER A 137 -13.82 6.49 21.42
C SER A 137 -13.84 5.06 21.98
N GLN A 138 -13.44 4.07 21.19
CA GLN A 138 -13.45 2.65 21.56
C GLN A 138 -12.06 2.18 21.95
N THR A 139 -12.01 1.17 22.82
CA THR A 139 -10.78 0.46 23.17
C THR A 139 -10.72 -0.87 22.41
N PRO A 140 -9.54 -1.42 22.10
CA PRO A 140 -9.43 -2.74 21.49
C PRO A 140 -10.20 -3.82 22.26
N GLU A 141 -10.20 -3.74 23.59
CA GLU A 141 -10.89 -4.68 24.48
C GLU A 141 -12.42 -4.59 24.39
N SER A 142 -12.95 -3.44 23.96
CA SER A 142 -14.38 -3.23 23.74
C SER A 142 -14.86 -3.73 22.37
N CYS A 143 -13.94 -4.06 21.46
CA CYS A 143 -14.26 -4.56 20.13
C CYS A 143 -14.36 -6.10 20.15
N ALA A 144 -15.58 -6.62 20.19
CA ALA A 144 -15.82 -8.06 20.26
C ALA A 144 -15.33 -8.85 19.03
N ASP A 145 -15.24 -8.20 17.86
CA ASP A 145 -14.75 -8.82 16.62
C ASP A 145 -14.02 -7.80 15.72
N ILE A 146 -12.69 -7.76 15.84
CA ILE A 146 -11.82 -6.89 15.05
C ILE A 146 -11.87 -7.25 13.55
N GLN A 147 -12.03 -8.54 13.22
CA GLN A 147 -12.05 -8.98 11.83
C GLN A 147 -13.33 -8.52 11.14
N ALA A 148 -14.48 -8.65 11.80
CA ALA A 148 -15.74 -8.13 11.29
C ALA A 148 -15.70 -6.61 11.09
N LEU A 149 -15.10 -5.87 12.03
CA LEU A 149 -14.89 -4.42 11.87
C LEU A 149 -14.01 -4.12 10.65
N TYR A 150 -12.89 -4.83 10.49
CA TYR A 150 -12.01 -4.66 9.33
C TYR A 150 -12.75 -4.90 8.01
N ASP A 151 -13.51 -5.99 7.93
CA ASP A 151 -14.25 -6.34 6.71
C ASP A 151 -15.36 -5.32 6.40
N MET A 152 -16.01 -4.78 7.44
CA MET A 152 -17.00 -3.71 7.30
C MET A 152 -16.42 -2.43 6.67
N PHE A 153 -15.22 -2.01 7.09
CA PHE A 153 -14.57 -0.79 6.60
C PHE A 153 -13.69 -0.99 5.37
N ARG A 154 -13.56 -2.24 4.88
CA ARG A 154 -12.75 -2.54 3.69
C ARG A 154 -13.20 -1.75 2.46
N LEU A 155 -14.50 -1.53 2.29
CA LEU A 155 -15.05 -0.71 1.21
C LEU A 155 -14.56 0.74 1.33
N LEU A 156 -14.64 1.33 2.53
CA LEU A 156 -14.18 2.70 2.79
C LEU A 156 -12.69 2.86 2.48
N LYS A 157 -11.85 1.91 2.90
CA LYS A 157 -10.42 1.93 2.55
C LYS A 157 -10.20 1.95 1.04
N LYS A 158 -10.90 1.06 0.31
CA LYS A 158 -10.80 0.97 -1.15
C LYS A 158 -11.29 2.27 -1.82
N GLN A 159 -12.36 2.88 -1.28
CA GLN A 159 -12.86 4.18 -1.73
C GLN A 159 -11.78 5.27 -1.61
N CYS A 160 -11.14 5.39 -0.44
CA CYS A 160 -10.05 6.37 -0.24
C CYS A 160 -8.89 6.14 -1.20
N TRP A 161 -8.48 4.88 -1.39
CA TRP A 161 -7.40 4.54 -2.34
C TRP A 161 -7.77 4.92 -3.78
N HIS A 162 -9.00 4.61 -4.24
CA HIS A 162 -9.47 5.03 -5.58
C HIS A 162 -9.47 6.56 -5.73
N GLN A 163 -9.97 7.29 -4.73
CA GLN A 163 -9.98 8.77 -4.75
C GLN A 163 -8.57 9.33 -4.94
N GLY A 164 -7.59 8.83 -4.18
CA GLY A 164 -6.21 9.26 -4.30
C GLY A 164 -5.59 8.97 -5.68
N LEU A 165 -5.91 7.82 -6.26
CA LEU A 165 -5.47 7.46 -7.60
C LEU A 165 -6.10 8.38 -8.67
N ILE A 166 -7.41 8.64 -8.58
CA ILE A 166 -8.13 9.54 -9.51
C ILE A 166 -7.54 10.95 -9.47
N GLU A 167 -7.33 11.49 -8.28
CA GLU A 167 -6.78 12.84 -8.09
C GLU A 167 -5.36 12.97 -8.65
N ALA A 168 -4.52 11.97 -8.39
CA ALA A 168 -3.17 11.93 -8.93
C ALA A 168 -3.16 11.77 -10.46
N SER A 169 -4.10 11.02 -11.04
CA SER A 169 -4.26 10.91 -12.49
C SER A 169 -4.64 12.25 -13.11
N ALA A 170 -5.68 12.90 -12.58
CA ALA A 170 -6.16 14.20 -13.09
C ALA A 170 -5.11 15.30 -12.98
N ALA A 171 -4.32 15.30 -11.90
CA ALA A 171 -3.23 16.26 -11.72
C ALA A 171 -2.15 16.12 -12.80
N CYS A 172 -1.97 14.93 -13.36
CA CYS A 172 -0.95 14.68 -14.38
C CYS A 172 -1.44 15.05 -15.79
N ASP A 173 -2.72 14.84 -16.07
CA ASP A 173 -3.35 15.29 -17.32
C ASP A 173 -3.37 16.83 -17.42
N GLY A 174 -3.50 17.52 -16.28
CA GLY A 174 -3.44 18.98 -16.18
C GLY A 174 -2.06 19.62 -16.30
N VAL A 175 -0.96 18.85 -16.29
CA VAL A 175 0.42 19.34 -16.43
C VAL A 175 0.90 19.33 -17.90
N VAL A 176 0.09 18.77 -18.81
CA VAL A 176 0.40 18.67 -20.25
C VAL A 176 -0.36 19.74 -21.08
N ALA A 177 -0.97 20.74 -20.45
CA ALA A 177 -1.67 21.85 -21.12
C ALA A 177 -0.82 23.14 -21.20
#